data_AF-A0A2M9LZ55-F1
#
_entry.id   AF-A0A2M9LZ55-F1
#
_cell.length_a   1.000
_cell.length_b   1.000
_cell.length_c   1.000
_cell.angle_alpha   90.00
_cell.angle_beta   90.00
_cell.angle_gamma   90.00
#
_symmetry.space_group_name_H-M   'P 1'
#
loop_
_entity.id
_entity.type
_entity.pdbx_description
1 polymer ?
#
loop_
_entity_poly.entity_id
_entity_poly.type
_entity_poly.pdbx_seq_one_letter_code
_entity_poly.pdbx_strand_id
1 'polypeptide(L)'
;MPPAIAALLQQLADTPHTRAQLVHAHRGTGWLFPGLAPGQPIDAEAITSELRAFGITPRSARNAALAAQAQDLPAQVLADLLGLHTNTAVRWANYAKTSWADYLAARSV
;
A
#
# COMPACT_ATOMS: atom_id res chain seq x y z
N MET A 1 2.64 -11.40 6.75
CA MET A 1 1.76 -10.83 5.71
C MET A 1 0.31 -11.13 6.08
N PRO A 2 -0.62 -10.17 6.05
CA PRO A 2 -2.03 -10.43 6.31
C PRO A 2 -2.61 -11.46 5.32
N PRO A 3 -3.40 -12.45 5.79
CA PRO A 3 -3.83 -13.58 4.96
C PRO A 3 -4.72 -13.16 3.78
N ALA A 4 -5.58 -12.14 3.96
CA ALA A 4 -6.42 -11.61 2.88
C ALA A 4 -5.58 -11.03 1.74
N ILE A 5 -4.51 -10.29 2.05
CA ILE A 5 -3.60 -9.74 1.04
C ILE A 5 -2.83 -10.86 0.34
N ALA A 6 -2.37 -11.85 1.09
CA ALA A 6 -1.68 -13.01 0.52
C ALA A 6 -2.59 -13.73 -0.50
N ALA A 7 -3.85 -13.95 -0.16
CA ALA A 7 -4.82 -14.57 -1.08
C ALA A 7 -5.04 -13.74 -2.35
N LEU A 8 -5.17 -12.40 -2.24
CA LEU A 8 -5.32 -11.53 -3.40
C LEU A 8 -4.09 -11.53 -4.31
N LEU A 9 -2.89 -11.53 -3.72
CA LEU A 9 -1.64 -11.60 -4.49
C LEU A 9 -1.49 -12.96 -5.18
N GLN A 10 -1.87 -14.05 -4.53
CA GLN A 10 -1.89 -15.38 -5.15
C GLN A 10 -2.91 -15.43 -6.29
N GLN A 11 -4.13 -14.95 -6.07
CA GLN A 11 -5.16 -14.87 -7.12
C GLN A 11 -4.67 -14.06 -8.33
N LEU A 12 -3.96 -12.95 -8.09
CA LEU A 12 -3.38 -12.11 -9.15
C LEU A 12 -2.23 -12.81 -9.89
N ALA A 13 -1.41 -13.59 -9.18
CA ALA A 13 -0.34 -14.39 -9.77
C ALA A 13 -0.91 -15.55 -10.62
N ASP A 14 -1.98 -16.19 -10.16
CA ASP A 14 -2.64 -17.32 -10.82
C ASP A 14 -3.53 -16.87 -12.00
N THR A 15 -4.05 -15.63 -11.94
CA THR A 15 -5.01 -15.10 -12.93
C THR A 15 -4.44 -13.84 -13.62
N PRO A 16 -3.61 -14.00 -14.66
CA PRO A 16 -3.14 -12.85 -15.44
C PRO A 16 -4.32 -12.16 -16.13
N HIS A 17 -4.64 -10.93 -15.70
CA HIS A 17 -5.76 -10.15 -16.23
C HIS A 17 -5.66 -9.96 -17.76
N THR A 18 -6.81 -10.10 -18.41
CA THR A 18 -7.04 -10.37 -19.85
C THR A 18 -6.40 -9.39 -20.83
N ARG A 19 -5.95 -8.19 -20.41
CA ARG A 19 -5.22 -7.26 -21.29
C ARG A 19 -3.78 -7.72 -21.56
N ALA A 20 -3.21 -8.54 -20.67
CA ALA A 20 -1.90 -9.18 -20.82
C ALA A 20 -1.94 -10.43 -21.72
N GLN A 21 -3.13 -10.96 -22.04
CA GLN A 21 -3.27 -12.19 -22.81
C GLN A 21 -2.89 -12.04 -24.29
N LEU A 22 -3.05 -10.84 -24.86
CA LEU A 22 -2.57 -10.57 -26.23
C LEU A 22 -1.05 -10.42 -26.29
N VAL A 23 -0.41 -10.18 -25.14
CA VAL A 23 0.99 -9.81 -25.11
C VAL A 23 1.83 -11.07 -24.93
N HIS A 24 1.97 -11.74 -23.78
CA HIS A 24 3.04 -12.75 -23.68
C HIS A 24 2.64 -14.02 -22.90
N ALA A 25 2.51 -15.13 -23.63
CA ALA A 25 2.71 -16.48 -23.12
C ALA A 25 4.18 -16.67 -22.73
N HIS A 26 4.64 -16.05 -21.64
CA HIS A 26 5.99 -16.27 -21.11
C HIS A 26 5.85 -16.78 -19.68
N ARG A 27 5.85 -18.11 -19.57
CA ARG A 27 5.93 -18.83 -18.30
C ARG A 27 7.28 -18.50 -17.66
N GLY A 28 7.28 -17.77 -16.55
CA GLY A 28 8.50 -17.53 -15.78
C GLY A 28 8.41 -16.39 -14.76
N THR A 29 8.30 -15.15 -15.21
CA THR A 29 8.42 -13.96 -14.34
C THR A 29 7.72 -12.75 -14.96
N GLY A 30 6.39 -12.71 -14.89
CA GLY A 30 5.60 -11.54 -15.31
C GLY A 30 5.42 -10.53 -14.17
N TRP A 31 5.20 -9.26 -14.51
CA TRP A 31 4.76 -8.27 -13.53
C TRP A 31 3.37 -8.61 -13.01
N LEU A 32 3.14 -8.48 -11.69
CA LEU A 32 1.80 -8.63 -11.10
C LEU A 32 0.79 -7.63 -11.68
N PHE A 33 1.28 -6.44 -12.04
CA PHE A 33 0.50 -5.40 -12.71
C PHE A 33 1.18 -5.08 -14.05
N PRO A 34 0.81 -5.78 -15.14
CA PRO A 34 1.41 -5.57 -16.45
C PRO A 34 0.92 -4.27 -17.08
N GLY A 35 1.84 -3.55 -17.74
CA GLY A 35 1.54 -2.35 -18.51
C GLY A 35 1.06 -2.67 -19.92
N LEU A 36 0.79 -1.61 -20.70
CA LEU A 36 0.39 -1.74 -22.11
C LEU A 36 1.53 -2.21 -23.03
N ALA A 37 2.77 -1.88 -22.67
CA ALA A 37 3.95 -2.30 -23.41
C ALA A 37 4.40 -3.71 -22.98
N PRO A 38 4.76 -4.60 -23.92
CA PRO A 38 5.27 -5.93 -23.59
C PRO A 38 6.45 -5.90 -22.62
N GLY A 39 6.37 -6.72 -21.57
CA GLY A 39 7.42 -6.86 -20.56
C GLY A 39 7.56 -5.67 -19.60
N GLN A 40 6.72 -4.64 -19.71
CA GLN A 40 6.77 -3.46 -18.84
C GLN A 40 5.70 -3.54 -17.74
N PRO A 41 5.99 -3.01 -16.54
CA PRO A 41 4.97 -2.84 -15.51
C PRO A 41 3.99 -1.73 -15.91
N ILE A 42 2.84 -1.68 -15.23
CA ILE A 42 1.94 -0.54 -15.31
C ILE A 42 2.65 0.73 -14.82
N ASP A 43 2.38 1.85 -15.48
CA ASP A 43 2.89 3.14 -15.06
C ASP A 43 2.26 3.58 -13.72
N ALA A 44 3.03 4.32 -12.91
CA ALA A 44 2.60 4.78 -11.59
C ALA A 44 1.40 5.74 -11.63
N GLU A 45 1.28 6.57 -12.66
CA GLU A 45 0.14 7.45 -12.87
C GLU A 45 -1.08 6.65 -13.33
N ALA A 46 -0.88 5.67 -14.20
CA ALA A 46 -1.95 4.79 -14.68
C ALA A 46 -2.60 4.00 -13.54
N ILE A 47 -1.79 3.33 -12.69
CA ILE A 47 -2.31 2.60 -11.53
C ILE A 47 -2.94 3.56 -10.50
N THR A 48 -2.40 4.76 -10.34
CA THR A 48 -2.99 5.78 -9.46
C THR A 48 -4.37 6.23 -9.96
N SER A 49 -4.52 6.43 -11.28
CA SER A 49 -5.77 6.80 -11.91
C SER A 49 -6.82 5.70 -11.74
N GLU A 50 -6.44 4.45 -11.95
CA GLU A 50 -7.31 3.29 -11.76
C GLU A 50 -7.78 3.17 -10.31
N LEU A 51 -6.87 3.28 -9.33
CA LEU A 51 -7.23 3.28 -7.92
C LEU A 51 -8.19 4.43 -7.56
N ARG A 52 -7.96 5.63 -8.10
CA ARG A 52 -8.85 6.78 -7.89
C ARG A 52 -10.24 6.56 -8.48
N ALA A 53 -10.36 5.87 -9.62
CA ALA A 53 -11.65 5.52 -10.20
C ALA A 53 -12.48 4.63 -9.26
N PHE A 54 -11.83 3.82 -8.42
CA PHE A 54 -12.46 3.05 -7.34
C PHE A 54 -12.56 3.81 -6.00
N GLY A 55 -12.32 5.13 -5.99
CA GLY A 55 -12.38 5.96 -4.79
C GLY A 55 -11.16 5.82 -3.86
N ILE A 56 -10.14 5.07 -4.27
CA ILE A 56 -8.93 4.85 -3.47
C ILE A 56 -7.90 5.91 -3.85
N THR A 57 -7.61 6.81 -2.92
CA THR A 57 -6.51 7.77 -3.09
C THR A 57 -5.23 7.18 -2.52
N PRO A 58 -4.24 6.75 -3.34
CA PRO A 58 -3.12 5.91 -2.85
C PRO A 58 -2.30 6.57 -1.75
N ARG A 59 -2.01 7.87 -1.87
CA ARG A 59 -1.26 8.62 -0.85
C ARG A 59 -2.03 8.76 0.45
N SER A 60 -3.34 9.01 0.38
CA SER A 60 -4.20 9.10 1.58
C SER A 60 -4.30 7.74 2.27
N ALA A 61 -4.58 6.67 1.50
CA ALA A 61 -4.64 5.30 2.01
C ALA A 61 -3.31 4.88 2.67
N ARG A 62 -2.17 5.19 2.04
CA ARG A 62 -0.84 4.94 2.62
C ARG A 62 -0.64 5.69 3.94
N ASN A 63 -0.98 6.97 3.98
CA ASN A 63 -0.84 7.78 5.19
C ASN A 63 -1.73 7.27 6.33
N ALA A 64 -2.97 6.87 6.02
CA ALA A 64 -3.88 6.29 7.00
C ALA A 64 -3.35 4.95 7.55
N ALA A 65 -2.84 4.08 6.67
CA ALA A 65 -2.22 2.82 7.07
C ALA A 65 -0.97 3.03 7.95
N LEU A 66 -0.13 4.02 7.60
CA LEU A 66 1.03 4.41 8.42
C LEU A 66 0.63 4.93 9.79
N ALA A 67 -0.39 5.79 9.85
CA ALA A 67 -0.88 6.34 11.10
C ALA A 67 -1.44 5.24 12.01
N ALA A 68 -2.20 4.29 11.45
CA ALA A 68 -2.72 3.14 12.18
C ALA A 68 -1.58 2.25 12.71
N GLN A 69 -0.60 1.89 11.88
CA GLN A 69 0.54 1.07 12.30
C GLN A 69 1.41 1.76 13.36
N ALA A 70 1.54 3.09 13.30
CA ALA A 70 2.30 3.85 14.29
C ALA A 70 1.62 3.93 15.66
N GLN A 71 0.35 3.52 15.80
CA GLN A 71 -0.30 3.32 17.10
C GLN A 71 0.20 2.05 17.78
N ASP A 72 0.37 0.98 17.00
CA ASP A 72 0.64 -0.36 17.53
C ASP A 72 2.13 -0.69 17.60
N LEU A 73 2.96 -0.02 16.80
CA LEU A 73 4.37 -0.35 16.61
C LEU A 73 5.31 0.78 17.07
N PRO A 74 6.42 0.46 17.77
CA PRO A 74 7.47 1.43 18.05
C PRO A 74 8.08 2.00 16.76
N ALA A 75 8.52 3.26 16.81
CA ALA A 75 9.07 3.97 15.64
C ALA A 75 10.26 3.24 14.97
N GLN A 76 11.12 2.57 15.75
CA GLN A 76 12.24 1.81 15.20
C GLN A 76 11.76 0.61 14.38
N VAL A 77 10.81 -0.15 14.91
CA VAL A 77 10.21 -1.30 14.21
C VAL A 77 9.50 -0.83 12.93
N LEU A 78 8.79 0.30 12.99
CA LEU A 78 8.14 0.89 11.82
C LEU A 78 9.16 1.35 10.75
N ALA A 79 10.30 1.90 11.17
CA ALA A 79 11.39 2.30 10.27
C ALA A 79 11.95 1.09 9.52
N ASP A 80 12.26 0.01 10.25
CA ASP A 80 12.84 -1.21 9.68
C ASP A 80 11.85 -1.94 8.76
N LEU A 81 10.59 -2.07 9.18
CA LEU A 81 9.56 -2.78 8.41
C LEU A 81 9.19 -2.07 7.10
N LEU A 82 9.22 -0.74 7.08
CA LEU A 82 8.73 0.06 5.95
C LEU A 82 9.85 0.78 5.19
N GLY A 83 11.11 0.55 5.56
CA GLY A 83 12.29 1.20 4.98
C GLY A 83 12.27 2.73 5.13
N LEU A 84 11.69 3.23 6.22
CA LEU A 84 11.60 4.67 6.47
C LEU A 84 12.85 5.16 7.20
N HIS A 85 13.25 6.40 6.92
CA HIS A 85 14.24 7.07 7.74
C HIS A 85 13.74 7.21 9.19
N THR A 86 14.60 7.00 10.19
CA THR A 86 14.23 7.00 11.62
C THR A 86 13.45 8.25 12.03
N ASN A 87 13.91 9.45 11.62
CA ASN A 87 13.19 10.70 11.91
C ASN A 87 11.76 10.73 11.33
N THR A 88 11.53 10.11 10.18
CA THR A 88 10.19 10.01 9.57
C THR A 88 9.30 9.10 10.41
N ALA A 89 9.83 7.96 10.88
CA ALA A 89 9.09 7.05 11.74
C ALA A 89 8.76 7.69 13.12
N VAL A 90 9.69 8.45 13.71
CA VAL A 90 9.42 9.22 14.94
C VAL A 90 8.31 10.24 14.74
N ARG A 91 8.31 10.96 13.60
CA ARG A 91 7.24 11.92 13.27
C ARG A 91 5.87 11.25 13.19
N TRP A 92 5.78 10.07 12.55
CA TRP A 92 4.54 9.31 12.49
C TRP A 92 4.08 8.80 13.86
N ALA A 93 5.00 8.31 14.70
CA ALA A 93 4.68 7.88 16.06
C ALA A 93 4.18 9.04 16.94
N ASN A 94 4.76 10.23 16.79
CA ASN A 94 4.28 11.42 17.49
C ASN A 94 2.90 11.87 16.98
N TYR A 95 2.70 11.88 15.66
CA TYR A 95 1.41 12.21 15.05
C TYR A 95 0.29 11.26 15.52
N ALA A 96 0.59 9.95 15.57
CA ALA A 96 -0.30 8.93 16.08
C ALA A 96 -0.69 9.17 17.56
N LYS A 97 0.26 9.51 18.42
CA LYS A 97 -0.03 9.84 19.83
C LYS A 97 -0.90 11.09 19.97
N THR A 98 -0.63 12.14 19.19
CA THR A 98 -1.42 13.37 19.20
C THR A 98 -2.87 13.11 18.78
N SER A 99 -3.10 12.30 17.74
CA SER A 99 -4.47 12.00 17.29
C SER A 99 -5.30 11.26 18.35
N TRP A 100 -4.68 10.41 19.19
CA TRP A 100 -5.36 9.76 20.31
C TRP A 100 -5.71 10.73 21.43
N ALA A 101 -4.80 11.67 21.77
CA ALA A 101 -5.06 12.69 22.77
C ALA A 101 -6.21 13.62 22.33
N ASP A 102 -6.20 14.06 21.07
CA ASP A 102 -7.27 14.89 20.49
C ASP A 102 -8.60 14.14 20.45
N TYR A 103 -8.58 12.85 20.07
CA TYR A 103 -9.78 12.01 20.08
C TYR A 103 -10.34 11.79 21.49
N LEU A 104 -9.49 11.50 22.49
CA LEU A 104 -9.93 11.36 23.88
C LEU A 104 -10.53 12.65 24.43
N ALA A 105 -9.92 13.80 24.15
CA ALA A 105 -10.43 15.11 24.56
C ALA A 105 -11.79 15.43 23.90
N ALA A 106 -11.97 15.08 22.62
CA ALA A 106 -13.24 15.26 21.92
C ALA A 106 -14.33 14.29 22.39
N ARG A 107 -13.97 13.12 22.92
CA ARG A 107 -14.91 12.11 23.43
C ARG A 107 -15.31 12.32 24.90
N SER A 108 -14.51 13.06 25.68
CA SER A 108 -14.79 13.35 27.10
C SER A 108 -15.72 14.54 27.33
N VAL A 109 -16.37 15.05 26.27
CA VAL A 109 -17.33 16.17 26.30
C VAL A 109 -18.75 15.66 26.09
#